data_AF-A0A6I7NQJ6-F1
#
_entry.id   AF-A0A6I7NQJ6-F1
#
_cell.length_a   1.000
_cell.length_b   1.000
_cell.length_c   1.000
_cell.angle_alpha   90.00
_cell.angle_beta   90.00
_cell.angle_gamma   90.00
#
_symmetry.space_group_name_H-M   'P 1'
#
loop_
_entity.id
_entity.type
_entity.pdbx_description
1 polymer ?
#
loop_
_entity_poly.entity_id
_entity_poly.type
_entity_poly.pdbx_seq_one_letter_code
_entity_poly.pdbx_strand_id
1 'polypeptide(L)'
;MKKIGIIMFIFLSAFIVTACTMAPSRTRIFFVGVEDFESVNIREDGFYEIPEVSKVGYDFAGWYFDNDFTRPYANDGSISAATTLYARFEARAYTVTFISEDSVLLESSQRFADPIEAPQPDIMAHRVFVGWRDVADGSLFTEGVVPARDLTLEALYEWVSYAVNVTGKDESFTLTHQETFSDLPEPTREGYMFQGWYFDAMFTEPLELTASPEDDITLFARFEPASFQLVFKTENGNVIDPMSIPYQNTITLPAEPVRPGYTFGGWYTDPNYENYVFPGTVMPANNLVMYARWIEQSTIEVTQSLQTVITDMVERAALAFVGVRNDRGDNGGGTGSGIVYKHDGDRYYVVTNHHVIEDFVTLTLTYQRFGILFEIEFADIEFIGSDPTTDIAVLSFTSPVAFEAVDFADSYALKLGQFVFAMGNPLGFDNFGTVTMGVVSGLTRFKQLDTLNTAFIQHDAAINRGNSGGPLFTLDGHIAGINTLKTMRDSQGDATEGLGFAVPANTVLRVVRDLESFGEVRRPFLGILANPVYGTCGQTFGVCVTGTTPGSAAEAAGLRENDIITGYKTQNQDTFVPVFNFDQLREVILNSRVGDVVQIQFIRDGETIESPEVVLGVHPDDA
;
A
#
# COMPACT_ATOMS: atom_id res chain seq x y z
N MET A 1 -79.82 -14.95 -6.24
CA MET A 1 -80.67 -14.11 -7.12
C MET A 1 -81.33 -15.02 -8.15
N LYS A 2 -82.68 -15.05 -8.20
CA LYS A 2 -83.61 -15.36 -9.34
C LYS A 2 -83.18 -16.54 -10.28
N LYS A 3 -83.93 -17.63 -10.51
CA LYS A 3 -85.39 -17.89 -10.55
C LYS A 3 -85.59 -19.42 -10.52
N ILE A 4 -86.64 -19.86 -9.83
CA ILE A 4 -87.25 -21.20 -9.94
C ILE A 4 -88.28 -21.15 -11.08
N GLY A 5 -88.37 -22.23 -11.87
CA GLY A 5 -89.37 -22.43 -12.91
C GLY A 5 -89.68 -23.92 -13.09
N ILE A 6 -90.56 -24.41 -12.20
CA ILE A 6 -91.31 -25.67 -12.30
C ILE A 6 -92.33 -25.53 -13.45
N ILE A 7 -92.65 -26.62 -14.17
CA ILE A 7 -94.04 -27.05 -14.41
C ILE A 7 -94.09 -28.43 -15.08
N MET A 8 -94.86 -29.26 -14.41
CA MET A 8 -95.22 -30.65 -14.60
C MET A 8 -96.50 -30.73 -15.44
N PHE A 9 -96.61 -31.79 -16.26
CA PHE A 9 -97.82 -32.50 -16.75
C PHE A 9 -99.10 -31.72 -17.10
N ILE A 10 -99.76 -32.14 -18.20
CA ILE A 10 -101.12 -32.74 -18.21
C ILE A 10 -101.54 -32.89 -19.69
N PHE A 11 -101.88 -34.12 -20.08
CA PHE A 11 -102.80 -34.39 -21.17
C PHE A 11 -103.83 -35.39 -20.64
N LEU A 12 -105.11 -35.04 -20.70
CA LEU A 12 -106.14 -35.86 -21.37
C LEU A 12 -107.50 -35.17 -21.30
N SER A 13 -108.16 -35.06 -22.45
CA SER A 13 -109.60 -34.90 -22.55
C SER A 13 -110.18 -35.96 -23.49
N ALA A 14 -111.11 -36.73 -22.92
CA ALA A 14 -112.35 -37.26 -23.48
C ALA A 14 -112.34 -38.10 -24.80
N PHE A 15 -112.58 -39.41 -24.59
CA PHE A 15 -113.75 -40.17 -25.08
C PHE A 15 -114.07 -40.22 -26.60
N ILE A 16 -113.91 -41.40 -27.22
CA ILE A 16 -115.00 -42.32 -27.65
C ILE A 16 -114.43 -43.47 -28.52
N VAL A 17 -115.07 -44.62 -28.38
CA VAL A 17 -114.78 -45.99 -28.85
C VAL A 17 -115.10 -46.19 -30.34
N THR A 18 -114.33 -47.03 -31.05
CA THR A 18 -114.77 -48.28 -31.75
C THR A 18 -114.17 -48.53 -33.14
N ALA A 19 -113.63 -49.76 -33.25
CA ALA A 19 -113.46 -50.64 -34.42
C ALA A 19 -112.22 -50.54 -35.33
N CYS A 20 -111.60 -51.71 -35.42
CA CYS A 20 -110.34 -52.12 -36.01
C CYS A 20 -110.59 -52.88 -37.33
N THR A 21 -109.72 -52.72 -38.32
CA THR A 21 -109.41 -53.75 -39.33
C THR A 21 -107.88 -53.91 -39.39
N MET A 22 -107.42 -55.15 -39.25
CA MET A 22 -106.05 -55.57 -38.91
C MET A 22 -105.06 -55.48 -40.09
N ALA A 23 -103.86 -54.97 -39.81
CA ALA A 23 -102.64 -55.13 -40.62
C ALA A 23 -101.83 -56.36 -40.12
N PRO A 24 -101.02 -57.03 -40.96
CA PRO A 24 -100.33 -58.27 -40.60
C PRO A 24 -99.40 -58.10 -39.40
N SER A 25 -99.43 -59.06 -38.47
CA SER A 25 -98.63 -59.09 -37.24
C SER A 25 -97.14 -59.18 -37.56
N ARG A 26 -96.38 -58.15 -37.21
CA ARG A 26 -94.91 -58.21 -37.16
C ARG A 26 -94.52 -58.75 -35.78
N THR A 27 -93.72 -59.80 -35.74
CA THR A 27 -93.13 -60.31 -34.49
C THR A 27 -91.87 -59.52 -34.18
N ARG A 28 -91.69 -59.12 -32.91
CA ARG A 28 -90.54 -58.30 -32.46
C ARG A 28 -89.71 -59.08 -31.45
N ILE A 29 -88.41 -59.14 -31.65
CA ILE A 29 -87.45 -59.62 -30.66
C ILE A 29 -86.89 -58.42 -29.91
N PHE A 30 -86.85 -58.50 -28.58
CA PHE A 30 -86.17 -57.54 -27.72
C PHE A 30 -84.86 -58.16 -27.20
N PHE A 31 -83.82 -57.36 -27.14
CA PHE A 31 -82.50 -57.78 -26.65
C PHE A 31 -82.17 -57.02 -25.37
N VAL A 32 -81.74 -57.75 -24.34
CA VAL A 32 -81.38 -57.21 -23.03
C VAL A 32 -79.95 -57.59 -22.71
N GLY A 33 -79.17 -56.65 -22.17
CA GLY A 33 -77.77 -56.86 -21.80
C GLY A 33 -76.76 -56.52 -22.91
N VAL A 34 -77.19 -55.90 -24.00
CA VAL A 34 -76.37 -55.44 -25.13
C VAL A 34 -76.49 -53.93 -25.31
N GLU A 35 -75.42 -53.28 -25.76
CA GLU A 35 -75.35 -51.81 -25.81
C GLU A 35 -75.78 -51.22 -27.17
N ASP A 36 -75.70 -52.01 -28.25
CA ASP A 36 -75.78 -51.48 -29.63
C ASP A 36 -77.18 -51.56 -30.27
N PHE A 37 -78.11 -52.37 -29.73
CA PHE A 37 -79.47 -52.51 -30.27
C PHE A 37 -80.46 -53.09 -29.26
N GLU A 38 -81.68 -52.54 -29.23
CA GLU A 38 -82.70 -52.95 -28.24
C GLU A 38 -83.75 -53.92 -28.80
N SER A 39 -83.98 -53.93 -30.12
CA SER A 39 -84.98 -54.83 -30.73
C SER A 39 -84.89 -54.91 -32.26
N VAL A 40 -85.39 -56.00 -32.82
CA VAL A 40 -85.55 -56.18 -34.27
C VAL A 40 -86.94 -56.73 -34.61
N ASN A 41 -87.50 -56.31 -35.75
CA ASN A 41 -88.77 -56.82 -36.29
C ASN A 41 -88.51 -57.92 -37.32
N ILE A 42 -89.25 -59.04 -37.24
CA ILE A 42 -89.14 -60.18 -38.15
C ILE A 42 -90.47 -60.38 -38.90
N ARG A 43 -90.40 -60.82 -40.16
CA ARG A 43 -91.56 -61.19 -41.01
C ARG A 43 -91.80 -62.70 -40.94
N GLU A 44 -93.06 -63.12 -41.06
CA GLU A 44 -93.55 -64.49 -40.78
C GLU A 44 -92.97 -65.61 -41.69
N ASP A 45 -92.12 -65.28 -42.66
CA ASP A 45 -91.61 -66.18 -43.69
C ASP A 45 -90.07 -66.15 -43.90
N GLY A 46 -89.28 -65.59 -42.98
CA GLY A 46 -87.82 -65.52 -43.11
C GLY A 46 -87.04 -65.85 -41.83
N PHE A 47 -86.01 -66.69 -41.96
CA PHE A 47 -84.96 -66.86 -40.95
C PHE A 47 -84.27 -65.51 -40.71
N TYR A 48 -84.15 -65.10 -39.45
CA TYR A 48 -83.39 -63.92 -39.04
C TYR A 48 -82.18 -64.36 -38.23
N GLU A 49 -80.98 -64.03 -38.72
CA GLU A 49 -79.73 -64.28 -38.01
C GLU A 49 -79.53 -63.19 -36.95
N ILE A 50 -79.35 -63.60 -35.70
CA ILE A 50 -79.16 -62.65 -34.60
C ILE A 50 -77.79 -61.97 -34.76
N PRO A 51 -77.68 -60.64 -34.57
CA PRO A 51 -76.41 -59.94 -34.70
C PRO A 51 -75.36 -60.48 -33.72
N GLU A 52 -74.10 -60.51 -34.16
CA GLU A 52 -72.98 -60.70 -33.24
C GLU A 52 -72.93 -59.54 -32.25
N VAL A 53 -72.68 -59.88 -30.98
CA VAL A 53 -72.60 -58.92 -29.90
C VAL A 53 -71.23 -59.02 -29.25
N SER A 54 -70.66 -57.86 -28.93
CA SER A 54 -69.38 -57.77 -28.26
C SER A 54 -69.51 -56.82 -27.08
N LYS A 55 -68.80 -57.13 -26.00
CA LYS A 55 -68.70 -56.27 -24.82
C LYS A 55 -67.25 -56.25 -24.40
N VAL A 56 -66.66 -55.06 -24.31
CA VAL A 56 -65.22 -54.90 -23.98
C VAL A 56 -64.93 -55.58 -22.65
N GLY A 57 -63.91 -56.45 -22.62
CA GLY A 57 -63.51 -57.20 -21.44
C GLY A 57 -64.32 -58.47 -21.15
N TYR A 58 -65.30 -58.84 -21.98
CA TYR A 58 -66.11 -60.05 -21.79
C TYR A 58 -66.16 -60.90 -23.07
N ASP A 59 -66.31 -62.22 -22.89
CA ASP A 59 -66.69 -63.17 -23.93
C ASP A 59 -68.21 -63.36 -23.95
N PHE A 60 -68.78 -63.41 -25.16
CA PHE A 60 -70.20 -63.68 -25.33
C PHE A 60 -70.48 -65.18 -25.15
N ALA A 61 -71.26 -65.52 -24.12
CA ALA A 61 -71.58 -66.90 -23.75
C ALA A 61 -72.93 -67.40 -24.32
N GLY A 62 -73.60 -66.58 -25.13
CA GLY A 62 -74.84 -66.94 -25.83
C GLY A 62 -76.08 -66.16 -25.38
N TRP A 63 -77.19 -66.42 -26.09
CA TRP A 63 -78.50 -65.83 -25.83
C TRP A 63 -79.38 -66.76 -24.99
N TYR A 64 -80.20 -66.18 -24.11
CA TYR A 64 -81.09 -66.93 -23.20
C TYR A 64 -82.49 -66.34 -23.21
N PHE A 65 -83.51 -67.16 -22.96
CA PHE A 65 -84.91 -66.71 -22.90
C PHE A 65 -85.29 -66.05 -21.56
N ASP A 66 -84.42 -66.17 -20.55
CA ASP A 66 -84.63 -65.67 -19.19
C ASP A 66 -83.38 -64.95 -18.68
N ASN A 67 -83.60 -64.00 -17.75
CA ASN A 67 -82.54 -63.18 -17.16
C ASN A 67 -81.64 -63.95 -16.18
N ASP A 68 -82.07 -65.14 -15.74
CA ASP A 68 -81.27 -66.02 -14.87
C ASP A 68 -80.37 -66.97 -15.68
N PHE A 69 -80.39 -66.84 -17.03
CA PHE A 69 -79.58 -67.63 -17.97
C PHE A 69 -79.74 -69.15 -17.84
N THR A 70 -80.94 -69.62 -17.52
CA THR A 70 -81.22 -71.04 -17.33
C THR A 70 -81.73 -71.74 -18.60
N ARG A 71 -82.27 -70.99 -19.56
CA ARG A 71 -82.85 -71.52 -20.81
C ARG A 71 -82.12 -70.93 -22.03
N PRO A 72 -81.09 -71.62 -22.57
CA PRO A 72 -80.32 -71.14 -23.71
C PRO A 72 -81.16 -71.15 -24.99
N TYR A 73 -80.91 -70.16 -25.85
CA TYR A 73 -81.42 -70.10 -27.20
C TYR A 73 -80.39 -70.71 -28.17
N ALA A 74 -80.79 -71.75 -28.91
CA ALA A 74 -79.91 -72.56 -29.75
C ALA A 74 -79.56 -71.92 -31.12
N ASN A 75 -79.98 -70.67 -31.36
CA ASN A 75 -79.78 -69.97 -32.63
C ASN A 75 -80.27 -70.75 -33.87
N ASP A 76 -81.39 -71.45 -33.72
CA ASP A 76 -82.00 -72.35 -34.71
C ASP A 76 -83.13 -71.68 -35.51
N GLY A 77 -83.32 -70.36 -35.35
CA GLY A 77 -84.35 -69.56 -36.04
C GLY A 77 -85.79 -69.81 -35.55
N SER A 78 -86.01 -70.57 -34.48
CA SER A 78 -87.33 -71.02 -34.02
C SER A 78 -88.17 -69.98 -33.24
N ILE A 79 -88.19 -68.71 -33.65
CA ILE A 79 -88.92 -67.65 -32.94
C ILE A 79 -90.23 -67.30 -33.68
N SER A 80 -91.35 -67.80 -33.17
CA SER A 80 -92.68 -67.61 -33.78
C SER A 80 -93.58 -66.57 -33.06
N ALA A 81 -93.09 -65.95 -31.99
CA ALA A 81 -93.83 -64.95 -31.19
C ALA A 81 -92.88 -63.90 -30.59
N ALA A 82 -93.44 -62.78 -30.10
CA ALA A 82 -92.64 -61.71 -29.51
C ALA A 82 -91.84 -62.26 -28.32
N THR A 83 -90.52 -62.14 -28.39
CA THR A 83 -89.57 -62.83 -27.51
C THR A 83 -88.52 -61.86 -27.00
N THR A 84 -88.13 -61.99 -25.74
CA THR A 84 -86.98 -61.27 -25.19
C THR A 84 -85.82 -62.24 -25.05
N LEU A 85 -84.66 -61.85 -25.58
CA LEU A 85 -83.41 -62.58 -25.43
C LEU A 85 -82.43 -61.78 -24.55
N TYR A 86 -81.84 -62.46 -23.57
CA TYR A 86 -80.87 -61.92 -22.65
C TYR A 86 -79.48 -62.40 -23.06
N ALA A 87 -78.56 -61.46 -23.29
CA ALA A 87 -77.16 -61.77 -23.59
C ALA A 87 -76.42 -62.12 -22.30
N ARG A 88 -75.77 -63.29 -22.27
CA ARG A 88 -74.86 -63.64 -21.19
C ARG A 88 -73.42 -63.33 -21.61
N PHE A 89 -72.71 -62.60 -20.77
CA PHE A 89 -71.31 -62.27 -20.95
C PHE A 89 -70.49 -62.85 -19.79
N GLU A 90 -69.35 -63.46 -20.11
CA GLU A 90 -68.40 -63.97 -19.12
C GLU A 90 -67.14 -63.11 -19.15
N ALA A 91 -66.68 -62.63 -18.00
CA ALA A 91 -65.50 -61.76 -17.93
C ALA A 91 -64.26 -62.51 -18.43
N ARG A 92 -63.50 -61.90 -19.34
CA ARG A 92 -62.21 -62.41 -19.81
C ARG A 92 -61.21 -62.38 -18.67
N ALA A 93 -60.28 -63.32 -18.67
CA ALA A 93 -59.12 -63.27 -17.80
C ALA A 93 -57.95 -62.58 -18.52
N TYR A 94 -57.29 -61.67 -17.82
CA TYR A 94 -56.10 -60.96 -18.26
C TYR A 94 -54.96 -61.22 -17.29
N THR A 95 -53.73 -61.21 -17.81
CA THR A 95 -52.53 -61.41 -17.01
C THR A 95 -52.09 -60.07 -16.43
N VAL A 96 -51.91 -60.01 -15.11
CA VAL A 96 -51.34 -58.86 -14.40
C VAL A 96 -50.01 -59.29 -13.80
N THR A 97 -48.92 -58.67 -14.27
CA THR A 97 -47.55 -58.98 -13.86
C THR A 97 -46.94 -57.76 -13.18
N PHE A 98 -46.51 -57.92 -11.93
CA PHE A 98 -45.78 -56.92 -11.15
C PHE A 98 -44.28 -57.23 -11.19
N ILE A 99 -43.45 -56.25 -11.55
CA ILE A 99 -42.00 -56.38 -11.75
C ILE A 99 -41.25 -55.38 -10.86
N SER A 100 -40.14 -55.79 -10.26
CA SER A 100 -39.21 -54.94 -9.48
C SER A 100 -37.76 -55.35 -9.81
N GLU A 101 -36.88 -54.38 -10.11
CA GLU A 101 -35.47 -54.58 -10.49
C GLU A 101 -35.27 -55.81 -11.42
N ASP A 102 -36.03 -55.84 -12.52
CA ASP A 102 -36.01 -56.88 -13.56
C ASP A 102 -36.52 -58.27 -13.15
N SER A 103 -37.10 -58.41 -11.95
CA SER A 103 -37.67 -59.67 -11.43
C SER A 103 -39.19 -59.60 -11.30
N VAL A 104 -39.89 -60.68 -11.68
CA VAL A 104 -41.34 -60.80 -11.48
C VAL A 104 -41.63 -61.08 -10.00
N LEU A 105 -42.31 -60.15 -9.34
CA LEU A 105 -42.73 -60.27 -7.95
C LEU A 105 -44.03 -61.06 -7.80
N LEU A 106 -44.99 -60.77 -8.66
CA LEU A 106 -46.28 -61.44 -8.68
C LEU A 106 -46.79 -61.47 -10.12
N GLU A 107 -47.19 -62.64 -10.58
CA GLU A 107 -47.96 -62.78 -11.80
C GLU A 107 -49.26 -63.51 -11.47
N SER A 108 -50.38 -62.93 -11.88
CA SER A 108 -51.69 -63.48 -11.60
C SER A 108 -52.61 -63.31 -12.80
N SER A 109 -53.54 -64.26 -12.96
CA SER A 109 -54.61 -64.15 -13.94
C SER A 109 -55.86 -63.65 -13.24
N GLN A 110 -56.36 -62.48 -13.64
CA GLN A 110 -57.52 -61.83 -13.03
C GLN A 110 -58.62 -61.61 -14.05
N ARG A 111 -59.89 -61.75 -13.63
CA ARG A 111 -61.01 -61.51 -14.55
C ARG A 111 -61.26 -60.01 -14.68
N PHE A 112 -61.71 -59.59 -15.85
CA PHE A 112 -62.19 -58.24 -16.08
C PHE A 112 -63.27 -57.86 -15.05
N ALA A 113 -63.20 -56.64 -14.53
CA ALA A 113 -64.03 -56.14 -13.41
C ALA A 113 -63.66 -56.61 -12.00
N ASP A 114 -62.73 -57.57 -11.83
CA ASP A 114 -62.18 -57.87 -10.51
C ASP A 114 -61.21 -56.76 -10.06
N PRO A 115 -61.11 -56.49 -8.75
CA PRO A 115 -60.12 -55.56 -8.22
C PRO A 115 -58.72 -56.17 -8.29
N ILE A 116 -57.76 -55.38 -8.77
CA ILE A 116 -56.35 -55.74 -8.71
C ILE A 116 -55.80 -55.43 -7.31
N GLU A 117 -55.35 -56.46 -6.59
CA GLU A 117 -54.56 -56.31 -5.37
C GLU A 117 -53.07 -56.27 -5.71
N ALA A 118 -52.42 -55.14 -5.42
CA ALA A 118 -50.98 -55.01 -5.65
C ALA A 118 -50.17 -55.71 -4.53
N PRO A 119 -49.05 -56.39 -4.86
CA PRO A 119 -48.18 -56.97 -3.85
C PRO A 119 -47.49 -55.87 -3.04
N GLN A 120 -47.00 -56.22 -1.84
CA GLN A 120 -46.08 -55.35 -1.11
C GLN A 120 -44.80 -55.17 -1.94
N PRO A 121 -44.32 -53.93 -2.14
CA PRO A 121 -43.09 -53.68 -2.88
C PRO A 121 -41.88 -54.19 -2.09
N ASP A 122 -40.77 -54.42 -2.80
CA ASP A 122 -39.50 -54.71 -2.16
C ASP A 122 -39.02 -53.51 -1.32
N ILE A 123 -38.38 -53.80 -0.20
CA ILE A 123 -37.71 -52.75 0.59
C ILE A 123 -36.34 -52.51 -0.03
N MET A 124 -36.13 -51.33 -0.60
CA MET A 124 -34.85 -50.90 -1.14
C MET A 124 -34.15 -49.94 -0.17
N ALA A 125 -32.87 -50.19 0.08
CA ALA A 125 -32.06 -49.29 0.90
C ALA A 125 -32.01 -47.90 0.24
N HIS A 126 -32.30 -46.87 1.03
CA HIS A 126 -32.26 -45.45 0.62
C HIS A 126 -33.18 -45.07 -0.55
N ARG A 127 -34.23 -45.86 -0.84
CA ARG A 127 -35.26 -45.53 -1.81
C ARG A 127 -36.66 -45.67 -1.22
N VAL A 128 -37.58 -44.83 -1.69
CA VAL A 128 -39.00 -44.82 -1.33
C VAL A 128 -39.80 -45.33 -2.53
N PHE A 129 -40.70 -46.28 -2.27
CA PHE A 129 -41.63 -46.75 -3.29
C PHE A 129 -42.67 -45.68 -3.60
N VAL A 130 -42.73 -45.24 -4.85
CA VAL A 130 -43.64 -44.19 -5.34
C VAL A 130 -44.97 -44.80 -5.77
N GLY A 131 -44.92 -45.99 -6.37
CA GLY A 131 -46.09 -46.65 -6.92
C GLY A 131 -45.73 -47.65 -8.00
N TRP A 132 -46.75 -48.30 -8.53
CA TRP A 132 -46.62 -49.17 -9.69
C TRP A 132 -46.84 -48.37 -10.96
N ARG A 133 -45.96 -48.50 -11.94
CA ARG A 133 -46.05 -47.81 -13.24
C ARG A 133 -46.41 -48.79 -14.33
N ASP A 134 -47.42 -48.49 -15.12
CA ASP A 134 -47.75 -49.30 -16.29
C ASP A 134 -46.67 -49.18 -17.37
N VAL A 135 -46.09 -50.30 -17.76
CA VAL A 135 -45.03 -50.35 -18.78
C VAL A 135 -45.55 -49.93 -20.15
N ALA A 136 -46.84 -50.12 -20.44
CA ALA A 136 -47.41 -49.84 -21.76
C ALA A 136 -47.56 -48.35 -22.05
N ASP A 137 -47.93 -47.54 -21.05
CA ASP A 137 -48.23 -46.11 -21.23
C ASP A 137 -47.50 -45.17 -20.25
N GLY A 138 -46.78 -45.72 -19.27
CA GLY A 138 -45.99 -44.97 -18.30
C GLY A 138 -46.80 -44.33 -17.17
N SER A 139 -48.12 -44.55 -17.11
CA SER A 139 -48.97 -43.98 -16.07
C SER A 139 -48.78 -44.68 -14.71
N LEU A 140 -48.98 -43.94 -13.62
CA LEU A 140 -49.04 -44.54 -12.28
C LEU A 140 -50.35 -45.30 -12.13
N PHE A 141 -50.23 -46.57 -11.83
CA PHE A 141 -51.34 -47.46 -11.56
C PHE A 141 -52.05 -47.06 -10.27
N THR A 142 -53.36 -46.88 -10.36
CA THR A 142 -54.23 -46.76 -9.20
C THR A 142 -55.07 -48.02 -9.07
N GLU A 143 -55.16 -48.56 -7.86
CA GLU A 143 -55.97 -49.75 -7.59
C GLU A 143 -57.39 -49.58 -8.13
N GLY A 144 -57.88 -50.60 -8.84
CA GLY A 144 -59.11 -50.52 -9.59
C GLY A 144 -59.40 -51.80 -10.35
N VAL A 145 -60.34 -51.68 -11.29
CA VAL A 145 -60.77 -52.78 -12.16
C VAL A 145 -59.69 -53.14 -13.17
N VAL A 146 -59.46 -54.44 -13.37
CA VAL A 146 -58.59 -54.97 -14.43
C VAL A 146 -58.96 -54.36 -15.80
N PRO A 147 -58.02 -53.72 -16.51
CA PRO A 147 -58.27 -53.19 -17.84
C PRO A 147 -58.52 -54.34 -18.83
N ALA A 148 -59.14 -54.06 -19.98
CA ALA A 148 -59.42 -55.07 -21.00
C ALA A 148 -58.18 -55.50 -21.81
N ARG A 149 -57.03 -55.64 -21.15
CA ARG A 149 -55.72 -56.07 -21.69
C ARG A 149 -54.83 -56.65 -20.60
N ASP A 150 -53.80 -57.38 -21.00
CA ASP A 150 -52.71 -57.73 -20.10
C ASP A 150 -51.99 -56.47 -19.61
N LEU A 151 -51.56 -56.52 -18.34
CA LEU A 151 -50.99 -55.40 -17.61
C LEU A 151 -49.63 -55.79 -17.06
N THR A 152 -48.60 -55.02 -17.38
CA THR A 152 -47.28 -55.16 -16.77
C THR A 152 -46.99 -53.89 -15.98
N LEU A 153 -46.84 -54.05 -14.68
CA LEU A 153 -46.64 -52.97 -13.72
C LEU A 153 -45.23 -53.05 -13.14
N GLU A 154 -44.43 -52.03 -13.35
CA GLU A 154 -43.08 -51.92 -12.83
C GLU A 154 -43.06 -51.07 -11.55
N ALA A 155 -42.37 -51.53 -10.51
CA ALA A 155 -42.20 -50.78 -9.28
C ALA A 155 -41.34 -49.53 -9.53
N LEU A 156 -41.90 -48.36 -9.28
CA LEU A 156 -41.20 -47.08 -9.37
C LEU A 156 -40.68 -46.68 -7.98
N TYR A 157 -39.38 -46.42 -7.90
CA TYR A 157 -38.72 -45.96 -6.69
C TYR A 157 -38.05 -44.62 -6.92
N GLU A 158 -38.07 -43.76 -5.89
CA GLU A 158 -37.31 -42.52 -5.82
C GLU A 158 -36.28 -42.61 -4.69
N TRP A 159 -35.16 -41.91 -4.81
CA TRP A 159 -34.19 -41.85 -3.72
C TRP A 159 -34.73 -41.06 -2.53
N VAL A 160 -34.38 -41.48 -1.31
CA VAL A 160 -34.62 -40.68 -0.11
C VAL A 160 -33.90 -39.35 -0.28
N SER A 161 -34.63 -38.27 -0.04
CA SER A 161 -34.10 -36.91 0.00
C SER A 161 -34.02 -36.41 1.43
N TYR A 162 -32.98 -35.62 1.70
CA TYR A 162 -32.70 -35.03 2.98
C TYR A 162 -32.67 -33.50 2.84
N ALA A 163 -33.25 -32.81 3.81
CA ALA A 163 -33.20 -31.36 3.88
C ALA A 163 -31.84 -30.90 4.41
N VAL A 164 -31.16 -30.05 3.65
CA VAL A 164 -29.96 -29.34 4.07
C VAL A 164 -30.33 -27.90 4.34
N ASN A 165 -30.50 -27.58 5.62
CA ASN A 165 -30.80 -26.23 6.08
C ASN A 165 -29.51 -25.44 6.22
N VAL A 166 -29.43 -24.28 5.58
CA VAL A 166 -28.27 -23.40 5.68
C VAL A 166 -28.62 -22.22 6.57
N THR A 167 -27.82 -21.98 7.60
CA THR A 167 -28.01 -20.81 8.46
C THR A 167 -27.42 -19.56 7.82
N GLY A 168 -28.21 -18.48 7.72
CA GLY A 168 -27.81 -17.19 7.14
C GLY A 168 -28.48 -16.80 5.82
N LYS A 169 -29.31 -17.69 5.25
CA LYS A 169 -30.26 -17.41 4.17
C LYS A 169 -31.57 -18.14 4.46
N ASP A 170 -32.72 -17.59 4.04
CA ASP A 170 -34.01 -18.31 4.04
C ASP A 170 -34.06 -19.34 2.88
N GLU A 171 -33.01 -20.13 2.70
CA GLU A 171 -32.87 -21.11 1.62
C GLU A 171 -32.55 -22.50 2.22
N SER A 172 -33.45 -23.46 1.98
CA SER A 172 -33.23 -24.88 2.26
C SER A 172 -32.94 -25.60 0.95
N PHE A 173 -31.89 -26.41 0.92
CA PHE A 173 -31.57 -27.28 -0.22
C PHE A 173 -32.07 -28.70 0.08
N THR A 174 -32.32 -29.49 -0.96
CA THR A 174 -32.60 -30.93 -0.81
C THR A 174 -31.58 -31.69 -1.61
N LEU A 175 -30.97 -32.69 -0.99
CA LEU A 175 -30.05 -33.61 -1.64
C LEU A 175 -30.62 -35.03 -1.52
N THR A 176 -30.59 -35.76 -2.61
CA THR A 176 -30.87 -37.20 -2.63
C THR A 176 -29.68 -37.97 -2.07
N HIS A 177 -29.90 -39.20 -1.60
CA HIS A 177 -28.84 -40.05 -1.08
C HIS A 177 -27.69 -40.33 -2.08
N GLN A 178 -27.90 -40.16 -3.39
CA GLN A 178 -26.83 -40.30 -4.40
C GLN A 178 -25.99 -39.04 -4.60
N GLU A 179 -26.49 -37.89 -4.18
CA GLU A 179 -25.80 -36.62 -4.29
C GLU A 179 -24.87 -36.43 -3.09
N THR A 180 -23.89 -35.56 -3.26
CA THR A 180 -22.89 -35.28 -2.22
C THR A 180 -22.92 -33.81 -1.87
N PHE A 181 -22.31 -33.45 -0.75
CA PHE A 181 -22.25 -32.04 -0.35
C PHE A 181 -21.44 -31.16 -1.32
N SER A 182 -20.69 -31.71 -2.28
CA SER A 182 -20.06 -30.94 -3.36
C SER A 182 -21.06 -30.28 -4.30
N ASP A 183 -22.31 -30.75 -4.32
CA ASP A 183 -23.39 -30.18 -5.13
C ASP A 183 -24.04 -28.94 -4.46
N LEU A 184 -23.62 -28.59 -3.23
CA LEU A 184 -24.07 -27.38 -2.55
C LEU A 184 -23.48 -26.12 -3.22
N PRO A 185 -24.29 -25.08 -3.48
CA PRO A 185 -23.77 -23.83 -4.02
C PRO A 185 -22.85 -23.14 -3.01
N GLU A 186 -21.72 -22.61 -3.48
CA GLU A 186 -20.85 -21.78 -2.64
C GLU A 186 -21.55 -20.45 -2.31
N PRO A 187 -21.77 -20.14 -1.02
CA PRO A 187 -22.45 -18.92 -0.64
C PRO A 187 -21.51 -17.72 -0.82
N THR A 188 -22.04 -16.62 -1.34
CA THR A 188 -21.28 -15.38 -1.49
C THR A 188 -21.65 -14.38 -0.39
N ARG A 189 -20.65 -13.68 0.15
CA ARG A 189 -20.83 -12.57 1.08
C ARG A 189 -19.88 -11.45 0.70
N GLU A 190 -20.42 -10.27 0.40
CA GLU A 190 -19.64 -9.12 -0.05
C GLU A 190 -18.49 -8.80 0.92
N GLY A 191 -17.26 -8.71 0.40
CA GLY A 191 -16.07 -8.41 1.19
C GLY A 191 -15.47 -9.60 1.96
N TYR A 192 -16.04 -10.80 1.84
CA TYR A 192 -15.56 -11.99 2.54
C TYR A 192 -15.30 -13.16 1.58
N MET A 193 -14.34 -14.02 1.94
CA MET A 193 -14.06 -15.29 1.30
C MET A 193 -14.75 -16.42 2.06
N PHE A 194 -15.43 -17.30 1.33
CA PHE A 194 -16.02 -18.51 1.90
C PHE A 194 -14.91 -19.51 2.25
N GLN A 195 -14.94 -20.03 3.48
CA GLN A 195 -13.94 -20.96 4.02
C GLN A 195 -14.47 -22.39 4.18
N GLY A 196 -15.70 -22.65 3.73
CA GLY A 196 -16.33 -23.97 3.82
C GLY A 196 -17.53 -24.03 4.76
N TRP A 197 -18.17 -25.20 4.73
CA TRP A 197 -19.33 -25.55 5.55
C TRP A 197 -18.89 -26.26 6.83
N TYR A 198 -19.66 -26.05 7.91
CA TYR A 198 -19.42 -26.65 9.22
C TYR A 198 -20.74 -27.16 9.80
N PHE A 199 -20.67 -28.21 10.63
CA PHE A 199 -21.85 -28.76 11.32
C PHE A 199 -22.28 -27.93 12.54
N ASP A 200 -21.40 -27.07 13.04
CA ASP A 200 -21.63 -26.27 14.24
C ASP A 200 -21.34 -24.77 14.04
N ALA A 201 -22.06 -23.93 14.80
CA ALA A 201 -21.92 -22.49 14.75
C ALA A 201 -20.57 -21.96 15.29
N MET A 202 -19.80 -22.79 16.00
CA MET A 202 -18.46 -22.43 16.49
C MET A 202 -17.36 -22.79 15.47
N PHE A 203 -17.73 -23.36 14.33
CA PHE A 203 -16.84 -23.77 13.24
C PHE A 203 -15.73 -24.72 13.67
N THR A 204 -16.08 -25.70 14.52
CA THR A 204 -15.15 -26.69 15.07
C THR A 204 -15.17 -28.02 14.31
N GLU A 205 -16.28 -28.33 13.64
CA GLU A 205 -16.50 -29.56 12.89
C GLU A 205 -16.72 -29.23 11.39
N PRO A 206 -15.66 -29.25 10.56
CA PRO A 206 -15.78 -28.96 9.13
C PRO A 206 -16.50 -30.09 8.38
N LEU A 207 -17.26 -29.72 7.35
CA LEU A 207 -17.93 -30.65 6.44
C LEU A 207 -16.97 -31.11 5.34
N GLU A 208 -16.87 -32.43 5.15
CA GLU A 208 -16.20 -33.02 4.00
C GLU A 208 -17.17 -33.10 2.81
N LEU A 209 -16.85 -32.43 1.71
CA LEU A 209 -17.76 -32.29 0.55
C LEU A 209 -18.04 -33.60 -0.19
N THR A 210 -17.30 -34.67 0.09
CA THR A 210 -17.46 -35.99 -0.56
C THR A 210 -18.48 -36.89 0.13
N ALA A 211 -19.00 -36.49 1.29
CA ALA A 211 -20.03 -37.26 1.99
C ALA A 211 -21.43 -37.01 1.39
N SER A 212 -22.29 -38.02 1.49
CA SER A 212 -23.72 -37.91 1.23
C SER A 212 -24.47 -37.70 2.54
N PRO A 213 -25.63 -37.02 2.53
CA PRO A 213 -26.46 -36.88 3.72
C PRO A 213 -27.05 -38.23 4.15
N GLU A 214 -27.06 -38.48 5.45
CA GLU A 214 -27.72 -39.63 6.08
C GLU A 214 -29.01 -39.25 6.80
N ASP A 215 -29.18 -37.97 7.16
CA ASP A 215 -30.33 -37.37 7.84
C ASP A 215 -30.47 -35.89 7.46
N ASP A 216 -31.61 -35.27 7.82
CA ASP A 216 -31.80 -33.82 7.73
C ASP A 216 -30.75 -33.08 8.56
N ILE A 217 -30.09 -32.08 7.97
CA ILE A 217 -28.92 -31.46 8.58
C ILE A 217 -28.96 -29.93 8.51
N THR A 218 -28.30 -29.29 9.47
CA THR A 218 -28.07 -27.85 9.47
C THR A 218 -26.59 -27.57 9.28
N LEU A 219 -26.24 -26.73 8.30
CA LEU A 219 -24.87 -26.31 8.03
C LEU A 219 -24.67 -24.82 8.29
N PHE A 220 -23.44 -24.47 8.66
CA PHE A 220 -22.99 -23.11 8.96
C PHE A 220 -21.86 -22.71 8.00
N ALA A 221 -22.06 -21.62 7.25
CA ALA A 221 -21.04 -21.09 6.36
C ALA A 221 -20.01 -20.26 7.16
N ARG A 222 -18.72 -20.63 7.06
CA ARG A 222 -17.64 -19.82 7.62
C ARG A 222 -17.11 -18.84 6.57
N PHE A 223 -16.91 -17.60 6.98
CA PHE A 223 -16.40 -16.52 6.14
C PHE A 223 -15.23 -15.81 6.82
N GLU A 224 -14.20 -15.49 6.04
CA GLU A 224 -13.06 -14.66 6.49
C GLU A 224 -12.95 -13.40 5.64
N PRO A 225 -12.56 -12.23 6.21
CA PRO A 225 -12.42 -11.00 5.45
C PRO A 225 -11.47 -11.18 4.25
N ALA A 226 -11.92 -10.82 3.06
CA ALA A 226 -11.06 -10.81 1.87
C ALA A 226 -10.09 -9.62 1.95
N SER A 227 -8.87 -9.77 1.43
CA SER A 227 -7.91 -8.66 1.32
C SER A 227 -7.99 -7.99 -0.04
N PHE A 228 -8.03 -6.66 -0.03
CA PHE A 228 -8.10 -5.83 -1.23
C PHE A 228 -6.83 -4.99 -1.39
N GLN A 229 -6.50 -4.66 -2.63
CA GLN A 229 -5.30 -3.89 -2.98
C GLN A 229 -5.57 -2.39 -2.90
N LEU A 230 -4.61 -1.68 -2.33
CA LEU A 230 -4.55 -0.23 -2.25
C LEU A 230 -3.32 0.26 -3.03
N VAL A 231 -3.57 0.91 -4.18
CA VAL A 231 -2.50 1.37 -5.09
C VAL A 231 -2.37 2.88 -5.00
N PHE A 232 -1.14 3.39 -4.93
CA PHE A 232 -0.87 4.83 -4.81
C PHE A 232 -0.40 5.43 -6.13
N LYS A 233 -1.02 6.53 -6.55
CA LYS A 233 -0.60 7.37 -7.67
C LYS A 233 -0.14 8.72 -7.15
N THR A 234 1.17 8.94 -7.18
CA THR A 234 1.82 10.13 -6.62
C THR A 234 2.05 11.25 -7.64
N GLU A 235 1.67 11.08 -8.91
CA GLU A 235 1.77 12.10 -9.97
C GLU A 235 3.17 12.77 -10.03
N ASN A 236 4.19 11.96 -10.33
CA ASN A 236 5.63 12.31 -10.36
C ASN A 236 6.28 12.59 -8.98
N GLY A 237 5.63 12.22 -7.87
CA GLY A 237 6.28 12.08 -6.58
C GLY A 237 7.09 10.78 -6.45
N ASN A 238 7.59 10.48 -5.26
CA ASN A 238 8.23 9.18 -4.98
C ASN A 238 7.25 8.01 -5.18
N VAL A 239 7.79 6.84 -5.52
CA VAL A 239 7.02 5.60 -5.68
C VAL A 239 6.66 5.05 -4.30
N ILE A 240 5.43 4.56 -4.14
CA ILE A 240 4.94 3.89 -2.94
C ILE A 240 4.40 2.52 -3.37
N ASP A 241 4.88 1.46 -2.72
CA ASP A 241 4.43 0.10 -3.00
C ASP A 241 2.94 -0.09 -2.64
N PRO A 242 2.19 -0.89 -3.44
CA PRO A 242 0.81 -1.22 -3.10
C PRO A 242 0.68 -1.94 -1.75
N MET A 243 -0.41 -1.69 -1.05
CA MET A 243 -0.73 -2.36 0.22
C MET A 243 -1.88 -3.34 0.03
N SER A 244 -1.88 -4.43 0.80
CA SER A 244 -3.00 -5.38 0.86
C SER A 244 -3.66 -5.32 2.24
N ILE A 245 -4.93 -4.94 2.28
CA ILE A 245 -5.65 -4.67 3.54
C ILE A 245 -6.94 -5.52 3.58
N PRO A 246 -7.21 -6.27 4.67
CA PRO A 246 -8.46 -6.99 4.86
C PRO A 246 -9.69 -6.06 4.87
N TYR A 247 -10.81 -6.54 4.37
CA TYR A 247 -12.11 -5.85 4.40
C TYR A 247 -12.46 -5.36 5.81
N GLN A 248 -13.00 -4.14 5.90
CA GLN A 248 -13.36 -3.43 7.15
C GLN A 248 -12.20 -3.09 8.10
N ASN A 249 -10.97 -3.51 7.84
CA ASN A 249 -9.83 -3.02 8.61
C ASN A 249 -9.53 -1.56 8.27
N THR A 250 -9.06 -0.81 9.27
CA THR A 250 -8.66 0.59 9.10
C THR A 250 -7.47 0.70 8.15
N ILE A 251 -7.58 1.61 7.18
CA ILE A 251 -6.50 1.97 6.27
C ILE A 251 -5.48 2.80 7.05
N THR A 252 -4.25 2.28 7.15
CA THR A 252 -3.10 3.04 7.65
C THR A 252 -2.38 3.65 6.46
N LEU A 253 -2.42 4.98 6.35
CA LEU A 253 -1.80 5.69 5.22
C LEU A 253 -0.26 5.64 5.33
N PRO A 254 0.47 5.60 4.20
CA PRO A 254 1.92 5.67 4.18
C PRO A 254 2.43 7.03 4.65
N ALA A 255 3.75 7.14 4.87
CA ALA A 255 4.41 8.42 5.03
C ALA A 255 4.09 9.36 3.86
N GLU A 256 3.99 10.66 4.14
CA GLU A 256 3.61 11.65 3.14
C GLU A 256 4.55 11.60 1.94
N PRO A 257 4.02 11.48 0.70
CA PRO A 257 4.86 11.50 -0.49
C PRO A 257 5.49 12.89 -0.67
N VAL A 258 6.60 12.93 -1.39
CA VAL A 258 7.34 14.17 -1.70
C VAL A 258 7.35 14.42 -3.20
N ARG A 259 7.02 15.65 -3.59
CA ARG A 259 7.13 16.15 -4.96
C ARG A 259 7.76 17.56 -4.94
N PRO A 260 8.93 17.78 -5.54
CA PRO A 260 9.58 19.10 -5.52
C PRO A 260 8.69 20.23 -6.07
N GLY A 261 8.54 21.32 -5.31
CA GLY A 261 7.73 22.50 -5.68
C GLY A 261 6.24 22.41 -5.31
N TYR A 262 5.82 21.36 -4.61
CA TYR A 262 4.43 21.14 -4.22
C TYR A 262 4.32 20.73 -2.76
N THR A 263 3.27 21.19 -2.08
CA THR A 263 2.87 20.69 -0.76
C THR A 263 1.88 19.55 -0.94
N PHE A 264 2.05 18.47 -0.18
CA PHE A 264 1.10 17.36 -0.18
C PHE A 264 -0.22 17.78 0.46
N GLY A 265 -1.31 17.72 -0.31
CA GLY A 265 -2.66 18.12 0.10
C GLY A 265 -3.54 16.97 0.61
N GLY A 266 -3.01 15.74 0.66
CA GLY A 266 -3.70 14.55 1.14
C GLY A 266 -4.07 13.53 0.06
N TRP A 267 -4.65 12.42 0.51
CA TRP A 267 -5.05 11.28 -0.33
C TRP A 267 -6.53 11.33 -0.68
N TYR A 268 -6.83 10.99 -1.93
CA TYR A 268 -8.18 10.98 -2.49
C TYR A 268 -8.44 9.69 -3.27
N THR A 269 -9.69 9.22 -3.34
CA THR A 269 -10.05 8.01 -4.09
C THR A 269 -10.37 8.26 -5.57
N ASP A 270 -10.33 9.52 -6.01
CA ASP A 270 -10.61 9.92 -7.38
C ASP A 270 -9.59 10.95 -7.89
N PRO A 271 -9.32 11.00 -9.20
CA PRO A 271 -8.35 11.91 -9.79
C PRO A 271 -8.79 13.38 -9.80
N ASN A 272 -10.07 13.67 -9.54
CA ASN A 272 -10.59 15.05 -9.47
C ASN A 272 -10.49 15.63 -8.05
N TYR A 273 -10.04 14.83 -7.08
CA TYR A 273 -9.84 15.19 -5.68
C TYR A 273 -11.13 15.60 -4.96
N GLU A 274 -12.25 14.96 -5.27
CA GLU A 274 -13.55 15.23 -4.62
C GLU A 274 -13.76 14.40 -3.34
N ASN A 275 -13.18 13.19 -3.28
CA ASN A 275 -13.37 12.23 -2.20
C ASN A 275 -12.11 12.07 -1.35
N TYR A 276 -12.00 12.90 -0.31
CA TYR A 276 -10.88 12.88 0.64
C TYR A 276 -10.94 11.66 1.57
N VAL A 277 -9.79 11.06 1.85
CA VAL A 277 -9.65 9.92 2.76
C VAL A 277 -9.21 10.39 4.14
N PHE A 278 -10.08 10.22 5.14
CA PHE A 278 -9.79 10.61 6.51
C PHE A 278 -9.05 9.51 7.27
N PRO A 279 -8.19 9.86 8.25
CA PRO A 279 -7.68 8.89 9.20
C PRO A 279 -8.82 8.11 9.86
N GLY A 280 -8.75 6.79 9.83
CA GLY A 280 -9.83 5.91 10.33
C GLY A 280 -10.75 5.34 9.25
N THR A 281 -10.63 5.74 7.97
CA THR A 281 -11.34 5.09 6.87
C THR A 281 -11.03 3.59 6.82
N VAL A 282 -12.06 2.75 6.62
CA VAL A 282 -11.93 1.29 6.52
C VAL A 282 -11.87 0.83 5.07
N MET A 283 -11.25 -0.33 4.83
CA MET A 283 -11.13 -0.90 3.48
C MET A 283 -12.50 -1.40 2.97
N PRO A 284 -12.98 -0.95 1.79
CA PRO A 284 -14.22 -1.43 1.17
C PRO A 284 -14.02 -2.80 0.49
N ALA A 285 -15.10 -3.38 -0.04
CA ALA A 285 -15.10 -4.69 -0.70
C ALA A 285 -14.56 -4.67 -2.15
N ASN A 286 -13.60 -3.78 -2.45
CA ASN A 286 -12.99 -3.64 -3.77
C ASN A 286 -11.59 -3.01 -3.66
N ASN A 287 -10.77 -3.21 -4.70
CA ASN A 287 -9.47 -2.53 -4.80
C ASN A 287 -9.66 -1.01 -4.93
N LEU A 288 -8.76 -0.25 -4.32
CA LEU A 288 -8.76 1.21 -4.33
C LEU A 288 -7.48 1.76 -4.99
N VAL A 289 -7.64 2.89 -5.69
CA VAL A 289 -6.52 3.69 -6.18
C VAL A 289 -6.56 5.03 -5.45
N MET A 290 -5.48 5.36 -4.77
CA MET A 290 -5.29 6.61 -4.03
C MET A 290 -4.50 7.59 -4.88
N TYR A 291 -5.05 8.78 -5.08
CA TYR A 291 -4.45 9.88 -5.82
C TYR A 291 -3.90 10.91 -4.83
N ALA A 292 -2.61 11.24 -4.96
CA ALA A 292 -2.00 12.31 -4.19
C ALA A 292 -2.45 13.66 -4.75
N ARG A 293 -3.10 14.49 -3.93
CA ARG A 293 -3.38 15.87 -4.30
C ARG A 293 -2.16 16.73 -4.00
N TRP A 294 -1.76 17.54 -4.96
CA TRP A 294 -0.65 18.47 -4.82
C TRP A 294 -1.14 19.90 -4.86
N ILE A 295 -0.67 20.71 -3.91
CA ILE A 295 -0.87 22.15 -3.90
C ILE A 295 0.41 22.77 -4.43
N GLU A 296 0.34 23.40 -5.60
CA GLU A 296 1.49 24.10 -6.18
C GLU A 296 1.91 25.23 -5.26
N GLN A 297 3.16 25.17 -4.79
CA GLN A 297 3.71 26.29 -4.03
C GLN A 297 3.96 27.41 -5.04
N SER A 298 3.23 28.52 -4.90
CA SER A 298 3.50 29.68 -5.73
C SER A 298 4.94 30.14 -5.47
N THR A 299 5.65 30.60 -6.52
CA THR A 299 7.00 31.17 -6.38
C THR A 299 7.05 32.30 -5.35
N ILE A 300 5.92 32.96 -5.09
CA ILE A 300 5.77 33.98 -4.04
C ILE A 300 5.93 33.38 -2.64
N GLU A 301 5.34 32.23 -2.32
CA GLU A 301 5.44 31.58 -1.01
C GLU A 301 6.86 31.06 -0.73
N VAL A 302 7.52 30.50 -1.75
CA VAL A 302 8.93 30.05 -1.63
C VAL A 302 9.89 31.24 -1.47
N THR A 303 9.63 32.36 -2.15
CA THR A 303 10.46 33.57 -2.00
C THR A 303 10.20 34.26 -0.66
N GLN A 304 8.95 34.31 -0.19
CA GLN A 304 8.61 34.82 1.15
C GLN A 304 9.21 33.95 2.25
N SER A 305 9.23 32.63 2.08
CA SER A 305 9.85 31.72 3.07
C SER A 305 11.37 31.86 3.10
N LEU A 306 12.05 31.93 1.94
CA LEU A 306 13.48 32.20 1.88
C LEU A 306 13.85 33.57 2.43
N GLN A 307 13.07 34.60 2.12
CA GLN A 307 13.24 35.93 2.68
C GLN A 307 13.12 35.91 4.20
N THR A 308 12.11 35.21 4.73
CA THR A 308 11.90 35.07 6.18
C THR A 308 13.08 34.33 6.84
N VAL A 309 13.56 33.23 6.25
CA VAL A 309 14.74 32.50 6.76
C VAL A 309 15.97 33.40 6.81
N ILE A 310 16.20 34.20 5.76
CA ILE A 310 17.33 35.13 5.71
C ILE A 310 17.17 36.24 6.75
N THR A 311 15.99 36.84 6.87
CA THR A 311 15.77 37.92 7.85
C THR A 311 15.93 37.41 9.27
N ASP A 312 15.39 36.23 9.59
CA ASP A 312 15.49 35.62 10.92
C ASP A 312 16.94 35.26 11.26
N MET A 313 17.71 34.78 10.27
CA MET A 313 19.14 34.54 10.43
C MET A 313 19.90 35.83 10.70
N VAL A 314 19.65 36.90 9.93
CA VAL A 314 20.30 38.19 10.11
C VAL A 314 19.95 38.84 11.45
N GLU A 315 18.69 38.79 11.88
CA GLU A 315 18.25 39.32 13.16
C GLU A 315 18.93 38.62 14.35
N ARG A 316 19.04 37.29 14.30
CA ARG A 316 19.78 36.53 15.32
C ARG A 316 21.27 36.85 15.30
N ALA A 317 21.89 36.86 14.12
CA ALA A 317 23.31 37.18 13.96
C ALA A 317 23.65 38.59 14.48
N ALA A 318 22.76 39.58 14.27
CA ALA A 318 22.94 40.94 14.74
C ALA A 318 23.01 41.06 16.28
N LEU A 319 22.41 40.11 17.03
CA LEU A 319 22.47 40.10 18.49
C LEU A 319 23.82 39.63 19.05
N ALA A 320 24.56 38.83 18.27
CA ALA A 320 25.91 38.36 18.58
C ALA A 320 27.02 39.24 17.96
N PHE A 321 26.67 40.03 16.95
CA PHE A 321 27.62 40.84 16.20
C PHE A 321 28.12 42.04 17.01
N VAL A 322 29.42 42.30 16.92
CA VAL A 322 30.07 43.47 17.52
C VAL A 322 30.94 44.17 16.48
N GLY A 323 30.96 45.50 16.53
CA GLY A 323 31.96 46.27 15.83
C GLY A 323 33.17 46.50 16.71
N VAL A 324 34.36 46.51 16.10
CA VAL A 324 35.63 46.65 16.80
C VAL A 324 36.26 47.95 16.37
N ARG A 325 36.48 48.86 17.32
CA ARG A 325 37.28 50.07 17.12
C ARG A 325 38.62 49.89 17.82
N ASN A 326 39.68 50.02 17.04
CA ASN A 326 41.05 49.97 17.52
C ASN A 326 41.66 51.36 17.46
N ASP A 327 42.10 51.88 18.61
CA ASP A 327 42.86 53.11 18.70
C ASP A 327 44.35 52.78 18.93
N ARG A 328 45.20 53.19 18.00
CA ARG A 328 46.67 52.98 18.07
C ARG A 328 47.42 54.24 18.51
N GLY A 329 46.73 55.20 19.13
CA GLY A 329 47.30 56.46 19.59
C GLY A 329 47.73 57.37 18.44
N ASP A 330 48.98 57.83 18.46
CA ASP A 330 49.54 58.75 17.45
C ASP A 330 49.54 58.16 16.01
N ASN A 331 49.41 56.83 15.88
CA ASN A 331 49.36 56.13 14.60
C ASN A 331 47.95 56.09 13.96
N GLY A 332 46.95 56.72 14.60
CA GLY A 332 45.56 56.72 14.15
C GLY A 332 44.79 55.44 14.53
N GLY A 333 43.50 55.39 14.17
CA GLY A 333 42.61 54.28 14.51
C GLY A 333 42.22 53.41 13.31
N GLY A 334 41.70 52.21 13.61
CA GLY A 334 41.08 51.29 12.66
C GLY A 334 39.69 50.84 13.11
N THR A 335 38.87 50.42 12.16
CA THR A 335 37.57 49.80 12.43
C THR A 335 37.50 48.43 11.77
N GLY A 336 36.82 47.52 12.46
CA GLY A 336 36.54 46.17 11.99
C GLY A 336 35.28 45.62 12.65
N SER A 337 35.15 44.31 12.59
CA SER A 337 34.00 43.58 13.10
C SER A 337 34.45 42.37 13.91
N GLY A 338 33.54 41.82 14.69
CA GLY A 338 33.71 40.60 15.46
C GLY A 338 32.36 39.93 15.69
N ILE A 339 32.40 38.68 16.13
CA ILE A 339 31.21 37.89 16.42
C ILE A 339 31.37 37.15 17.74
N VAL A 340 30.35 37.21 18.58
CA VAL A 340 30.29 36.42 19.82
C VAL A 340 30.02 34.96 19.45
N TYR A 341 30.93 34.06 19.82
CA TYR A 341 30.83 32.62 19.50
C TYR A 341 30.64 31.74 20.74
N LYS A 342 30.81 32.31 21.94
CA LYS A 342 30.73 31.60 23.21
C LYS A 342 30.47 32.59 24.34
N HIS A 343 29.81 32.14 25.40
CA HIS A 343 29.72 32.87 26.66
C HIS A 343 29.78 31.93 27.87
N ASP A 344 30.20 32.46 29.01
CA ASP A 344 30.13 31.83 30.33
C ASP A 344 29.55 32.84 31.31
N GLY A 345 28.27 32.67 31.66
CA GLY A 345 27.53 33.69 32.41
C GLY A 345 27.42 35.01 31.63
N ASP A 346 27.90 36.09 32.24
CA ASP A 346 27.95 37.45 31.71
C ASP A 346 29.26 37.79 30.96
N ARG A 347 30.17 36.81 30.84
CA ARG A 347 31.42 36.93 30.08
C ARG A 347 31.25 36.33 28.68
N TYR A 348 31.48 37.15 27.65
CA TYR A 348 31.30 36.81 26.25
C TYR A 348 32.65 36.77 25.53
N TYR A 349 32.82 35.83 24.60
CA TYR A 349 34.03 35.65 23.80
C TYR A 349 33.76 36.03 22.35
N VAL A 350 34.60 36.91 21.81
CA VAL A 350 34.50 37.47 20.47
C VAL A 350 35.69 36.98 19.65
N VAL A 351 35.40 36.45 18.47
CA VAL A 351 36.42 36.24 17.45
C VAL A 351 36.42 37.42 16.48
N THR A 352 37.61 37.88 16.13
CA THR A 352 37.87 38.92 15.12
C THR A 352 39.16 38.59 14.37
N ASN A 353 39.65 39.47 13.50
CA ASN A 353 40.94 39.29 12.86
C ASN A 353 42.09 39.86 13.70
N HIS A 354 43.28 39.28 13.56
CA HIS A 354 44.50 39.82 14.14
C HIS A 354 44.76 41.26 13.66
N HIS A 355 44.71 41.52 12.35
CA HIS A 355 44.99 42.87 11.82
C HIS A 355 43.98 43.94 12.25
N VAL A 356 42.79 43.54 12.72
CA VAL A 356 41.79 44.50 13.25
C VAL A 356 42.25 45.05 14.59
N ILE A 357 42.85 44.20 15.43
CA ILE A 357 43.27 44.54 16.78
C ILE A 357 44.78 44.76 16.93
N GLU A 358 45.59 44.56 15.89
CA GLU A 358 47.05 44.72 15.99
C GLU A 358 47.45 46.12 16.50
N ASP A 359 48.51 46.17 17.32
CA ASP A 359 49.10 47.39 17.90
C ASP A 359 48.13 48.31 18.65
N PHE A 360 47.06 47.75 19.22
CA PHE A 360 46.07 48.52 19.97
C PHE A 360 46.66 49.17 21.23
N VAL A 361 46.28 50.43 21.47
CA VAL A 361 46.44 51.11 22.78
C VAL A 361 45.15 50.94 23.58
N THR A 362 44.00 51.17 22.94
CA THR A 362 42.68 50.87 23.49
C THR A 362 41.79 50.21 22.43
N LEU A 363 40.82 49.42 22.91
CA LEU A 363 39.77 48.81 22.11
C LEU A 363 38.41 49.27 22.64
N THR A 364 37.48 49.52 21.73
CA THR A 364 36.06 49.72 22.05
C THR A 364 35.25 48.74 21.21
N LEU A 365 34.33 48.00 21.85
CA LEU A 365 33.37 47.18 21.11
C LEU A 365 32.04 47.92 21.04
N THR A 366 31.42 47.94 19.86
CA THR A 366 30.12 48.57 19.65
C THR A 366 29.09 47.49 19.32
N TYR A 367 27.90 47.58 19.92
CA TYR A 367 26.79 46.67 19.62
C TYR A 367 25.48 47.44 19.48
N GLN A 368 24.49 46.86 18.79
CA GLN A 368 23.19 47.49 18.59
C GLN A 368 22.08 46.76 19.37
N ARG A 369 21.20 47.53 20.02
CA ARG A 369 19.94 47.04 20.60
C ARG A 369 18.83 48.05 20.34
N PHE A 370 17.67 47.58 19.90
CA PHE A 370 16.50 48.43 19.62
C PHE A 370 16.81 49.63 18.69
N GLY A 371 17.71 49.45 17.73
CA GLY A 371 18.14 50.50 16.81
C GLY A 371 19.20 51.47 17.37
N ILE A 372 19.60 51.33 18.64
CA ILE A 372 20.57 52.22 19.31
C ILE A 372 21.92 51.52 19.43
N LEU A 373 23.00 52.25 19.15
CA LEU A 373 24.37 51.78 19.35
C LEU A 373 24.82 52.02 20.80
N PHE A 374 25.46 51.01 21.36
CA PHE A 374 26.05 51.01 22.69
C PHE A 374 27.52 50.60 22.58
N GLU A 375 28.32 51.05 23.53
CA GLU A 375 29.76 50.78 23.57
C GLU A 375 30.11 49.98 24.82
N ILE A 376 31.07 49.07 24.66
CA ILE A 376 31.78 48.37 25.72
C ILE A 376 33.18 48.98 25.73
N GLU A 377 33.49 49.60 26.86
CA GLU A 377 34.74 50.32 27.05
C GLU A 377 35.91 49.37 27.25
N PHE A 378 37.12 49.87 26.99
CA PHE A 378 38.35 49.09 27.10
C PHE A 378 38.54 48.39 28.45
N ALA A 379 38.06 49.01 29.53
CA ALA A 379 38.17 48.47 30.89
C ALA A 379 37.41 47.14 31.08
N ASP A 380 36.40 46.87 30.25
CA ASP A 380 35.58 45.66 30.31
C ASP A 380 36.00 44.63 29.25
N ILE A 381 37.05 44.91 28.46
CA ILE A 381 37.56 44.07 27.38
C ILE A 381 38.90 43.45 27.80
N GLU A 382 39.02 42.13 27.65
CA GLU A 382 40.22 41.36 27.90
C GLU A 382 40.73 40.73 26.60
N PHE A 383 42.01 40.95 26.29
CA PHE A 383 42.69 40.29 25.18
C PHE A 383 43.10 38.87 25.59
N ILE A 384 42.56 37.86 24.88
CA ILE A 384 42.87 36.45 25.16
C ILE A 384 44.11 36.01 24.37
N GLY A 385 44.19 36.39 23.10
CA GLY A 385 45.32 36.02 22.24
C GLY A 385 45.05 36.32 20.77
N SER A 386 46.08 36.21 19.94
CA SER A 386 45.93 36.36 18.48
C SER A 386 47.02 35.61 17.72
N ASP A 387 46.74 35.33 16.45
CA ASP A 387 47.65 34.68 15.52
C ASP A 387 47.77 35.45 14.19
N PRO A 388 48.94 36.07 13.92
CA PRO A 388 49.19 36.80 12.67
C PRO A 388 49.12 35.94 11.40
N THR A 389 49.40 34.63 11.51
CA THR A 389 49.46 33.73 10.34
C THR A 389 48.08 33.37 9.83
N THR A 390 47.15 33.03 10.74
CA THR A 390 45.75 32.76 10.37
C THR A 390 44.90 34.03 10.34
N ASP A 391 45.45 35.15 10.82
CA ASP A 391 44.78 36.43 10.93
C ASP A 391 43.54 36.37 11.85
N ILE A 392 43.63 35.62 12.95
CA ILE A 392 42.54 35.45 13.93
C ILE A 392 42.97 35.99 15.29
N ALA A 393 42.04 36.61 16.00
CA ALA A 393 42.20 37.06 17.38
C ALA A 393 40.97 36.75 18.22
N VAL A 394 41.18 36.55 19.51
CA VAL A 394 40.12 36.35 20.50
C VAL A 394 40.19 37.45 21.55
N LEU A 395 39.04 38.09 21.75
CA LEU A 395 38.78 38.99 22.86
C LEU A 395 37.71 38.37 23.74
N SER A 396 37.63 38.81 24.99
CA SER A 396 36.46 38.59 25.81
C SER A 396 36.02 39.90 26.46
N PHE A 397 34.74 40.00 26.82
CA PHE A 397 34.23 41.15 27.56
C PHE A 397 33.14 40.73 28.54
N THR A 398 32.91 41.54 29.56
CA THR A 398 31.79 41.34 30.49
C THR A 398 30.66 42.31 30.14
N SER A 399 29.41 41.84 30.11
CA SER A 399 28.27 42.73 29.89
C SER A 399 27.05 42.32 30.71
N PRO A 400 26.35 43.29 31.34
CA PRO A 400 25.09 43.04 32.02
C PRO A 400 23.93 42.78 31.04
N VAL A 401 24.13 43.08 29.74
CA VAL A 401 23.16 42.81 28.68
C VAL A 401 23.47 41.46 28.06
N ALA A 402 22.43 40.68 27.77
CA ALA A 402 22.59 39.40 27.09
C ALA A 402 23.05 39.58 25.63
N PHE A 403 24.01 38.76 25.23
CA PHE A 403 24.40 38.56 23.83
C PHE A 403 24.10 37.12 23.42
N GLU A 404 23.67 36.96 22.18
CA GLU A 404 23.63 35.63 21.56
C GLU A 404 25.06 35.16 21.27
N ALA A 405 25.26 33.85 21.27
CA ALA A 405 26.49 33.22 20.80
C ALA A 405 26.16 32.40 19.56
N VAL A 406 26.99 32.51 18.52
CA VAL A 406 26.77 31.79 17.26
C VAL A 406 27.72 30.61 17.13
N ASP A 407 27.14 29.45 16.85
CA ASP A 407 27.87 28.22 16.60
C ASP A 407 28.61 28.25 15.24
N PHE A 408 29.73 27.55 15.18
CA PHE A 408 30.51 27.37 13.96
C PHE A 408 29.94 26.25 13.10
N ALA A 409 29.91 26.45 11.79
CA ALA A 409 29.60 25.41 10.81
C ALA A 409 30.80 24.47 10.63
N ASP A 410 30.55 23.28 10.05
CA ASP A 410 31.62 22.47 9.48
C ASP A 410 32.00 23.01 8.09
N SER A 411 33.11 23.75 8.02
CA SER A 411 33.58 24.35 6.77
C SER A 411 33.98 23.31 5.71
N TYR A 412 34.26 22.04 6.07
CA TYR A 412 34.54 20.99 5.09
C TYR A 412 33.28 20.46 4.42
N ALA A 413 32.11 20.64 5.04
CA ALA A 413 30.82 20.25 4.48
C ALA A 413 30.26 21.28 3.48
N LEU A 414 30.92 22.44 3.33
CA LEU A 414 30.52 23.48 2.39
C LEU A 414 30.57 22.97 0.95
N LYS A 415 29.68 23.51 0.11
CA LYS A 415 29.61 23.20 -1.32
C LYS A 415 29.83 24.44 -2.17
N LEU A 416 30.48 24.28 -3.33
CA LEU A 416 30.51 25.34 -4.33
C LEU A 416 29.09 25.75 -4.72
N GLY A 417 28.82 27.06 -4.81
CA GLY A 417 27.50 27.60 -5.09
C GLY A 417 26.58 27.72 -3.87
N GLN A 418 26.98 27.25 -2.68
CA GLN A 418 26.20 27.40 -1.46
C GLN A 418 26.10 28.89 -1.06
N PHE A 419 24.89 29.35 -0.71
CA PHE A 419 24.69 30.71 -0.23
C PHE A 419 25.44 30.99 1.06
N VAL A 420 26.09 32.15 1.10
CA VAL A 420 26.80 32.67 2.26
C VAL A 420 26.54 34.17 2.43
N PHE A 421 26.64 34.63 3.68
CA PHE A 421 26.30 35.99 4.07
C PHE A 421 27.44 36.59 4.88
N ALA A 422 28.06 37.65 4.38
CA ALA A 422 29.08 38.38 5.12
C ALA A 422 28.44 39.53 5.89
N MET A 423 28.71 39.62 7.19
CA MET A 423 28.24 40.71 8.05
C MET A 423 29.42 41.55 8.55
N GLY A 424 29.25 42.87 8.60
CA GLY A 424 30.30 43.79 8.99
C GLY A 424 29.89 45.26 9.12
N ASN A 425 30.88 46.13 9.41
CA ASN A 425 30.69 47.58 9.55
C ASN A 425 31.44 48.34 8.44
N PRO A 426 31.05 48.19 7.17
CA PRO A 426 31.79 48.77 6.05
C PRO A 426 31.87 50.28 6.19
N LEU A 427 33.09 50.84 6.08
CA LEU A 427 33.38 52.27 6.19
C LEU A 427 33.07 52.91 7.57
N GLY A 428 32.88 52.10 8.62
CA GLY A 428 32.66 52.57 9.98
C GLY A 428 31.26 52.25 10.53
N PHE A 429 30.93 52.83 11.69
CA PHE A 429 29.73 52.49 12.46
C PHE A 429 28.43 53.12 11.91
N ASP A 430 28.52 54.06 10.97
CA ASP A 430 27.35 54.60 10.26
C ASP A 430 26.63 53.52 9.44
N ASN A 431 27.33 52.43 9.09
CA ASN A 431 26.80 51.27 8.37
C ASN A 431 26.82 50.00 9.25
N PHE A 432 26.54 50.15 10.55
CA PHE A 432 26.63 49.05 11.51
C PHE A 432 25.84 47.80 11.06
N GLY A 433 26.47 46.62 11.11
CA GLY A 433 25.81 45.35 10.84
C GLY A 433 25.35 45.19 9.38
N THR A 434 26.02 45.82 8.42
CA THR A 434 25.75 45.61 7.00
C THR A 434 25.92 44.15 6.62
N VAL A 435 24.93 43.61 5.91
CA VAL A 435 24.96 42.24 5.38
C VAL A 435 25.10 42.28 3.86
N THR A 436 26.03 41.49 3.33
CA THR A 436 26.16 41.20 1.90
C THR A 436 25.99 39.71 1.67
N MET A 437 25.37 39.33 0.56
CA MET A 437 25.13 37.93 0.20
C MET A 437 25.95 37.55 -1.02
N GLY A 438 26.38 36.29 -1.07
CA GLY A 438 26.98 35.67 -2.23
C GLY A 438 26.91 34.16 -2.14
N VAL A 439 27.78 33.49 -2.88
CA VAL A 439 27.96 32.05 -2.87
C VAL A 439 29.42 31.68 -2.62
N VAL A 440 29.64 30.48 -2.09
CA VAL A 440 30.97 29.87 -2.02
C VAL A 440 31.50 29.66 -3.44
N SER A 441 32.58 30.35 -3.80
CA SER A 441 33.25 30.29 -5.10
C SER A 441 34.51 29.42 -5.08
N GLY A 442 35.01 29.05 -3.90
CA GLY A 442 36.14 28.16 -3.71
C GLY A 442 36.20 27.66 -2.27
N LEU A 443 36.36 26.35 -2.08
CA LEU A 443 36.41 25.74 -0.74
C LEU A 443 37.76 25.97 -0.06
N THR A 444 38.84 25.84 -0.83
CA THR A 444 40.20 26.01 -0.33
C THR A 444 41.01 26.83 -1.34
N ARG A 445 41.49 27.99 -0.92
CA ARG A 445 42.47 28.84 -1.63
C ARG A 445 43.61 29.16 -0.68
N PHE A 446 44.79 28.67 -0.98
CA PHE A 446 45.97 29.01 -0.20
C PHE A 446 46.50 30.39 -0.62
N LYS A 447 46.63 31.29 0.35
CA LYS A 447 47.23 32.62 0.16
C LYS A 447 48.21 32.91 1.27
N GLN A 448 49.30 33.57 0.92
CA GLN A 448 50.28 34.05 1.90
C GLN A 448 49.75 35.33 2.55
N LEU A 449 49.52 35.28 3.87
CA LEU A 449 49.17 36.46 4.65
C LEU A 449 50.36 37.05 5.40
N ASP A 450 51.27 36.18 5.83
CA ASP A 450 52.48 36.55 6.55
C ASP A 450 53.60 35.57 6.16
N THR A 451 54.23 34.90 7.12
CA THR A 451 55.31 33.94 6.87
C THR A 451 54.81 32.65 6.23
N LEU A 452 53.58 32.22 6.53
CA LEU A 452 52.99 30.97 6.04
C LEU A 452 51.73 31.21 5.18
N ASN A 453 51.46 30.27 4.26
CA ASN A 453 50.20 30.26 3.51
C ASN A 453 49.04 29.76 4.39
N THR A 454 47.91 30.45 4.33
CA THR A 454 46.70 30.05 5.04
C THR A 454 45.63 29.68 4.02
N ALA A 455 44.79 28.70 4.37
CA ALA A 455 43.65 28.30 3.57
C ALA A 455 42.50 29.28 3.78
N PHE A 456 41.84 29.69 2.70
CA PHE A 456 40.65 30.54 2.71
C PHE A 456 39.50 29.90 1.95
N ILE A 457 38.29 30.11 2.45
CA ILE A 457 37.08 30.02 1.64
C ILE A 457 37.07 31.25 0.73
N GLN A 458 36.85 31.05 -0.56
CA GLN A 458 36.57 32.12 -1.51
C GLN A 458 35.06 32.23 -1.72
N HIS A 459 34.54 33.44 -1.77
CA HIS A 459 33.14 33.72 -2.06
C HIS A 459 33.01 35.03 -2.84
N ASP A 460 31.83 35.33 -3.37
CA ASP A 460 31.55 36.56 -4.14
C ASP A 460 30.70 37.59 -3.39
N ALA A 461 30.28 37.30 -2.15
CA ALA A 461 29.66 38.29 -1.27
C ALA A 461 30.58 39.52 -1.12
N ALA A 462 30.05 40.72 -1.30
CA ALA A 462 30.85 41.93 -1.31
C ALA A 462 31.54 42.16 0.05
N ILE A 463 32.87 42.22 0.05
CA ILE A 463 33.70 42.49 1.23
C ILE A 463 34.38 43.86 1.05
N ASN A 464 34.21 44.73 2.04
CA ASN A 464 34.82 46.06 2.10
C ASN A 464 35.53 46.29 3.44
N ARG A 465 36.35 47.35 3.53
CA ARG A 465 36.93 47.84 4.80
C ARG A 465 35.86 48.00 5.84
N GLY A 466 35.92 47.20 6.91
CA GLY A 466 34.91 47.13 7.97
C GLY A 466 34.23 45.76 8.11
N ASN A 467 34.22 44.93 7.06
CA ASN A 467 33.76 43.53 7.16
C ASN A 467 34.83 42.58 7.68
N SER A 468 36.12 42.97 7.62
CA SER A 468 37.21 42.24 8.26
C SER A 468 36.90 41.94 9.73
N GLY A 469 37.13 40.70 10.13
CA GLY A 469 36.89 40.17 11.47
C GLY A 469 35.43 39.79 11.70
N GLY A 470 34.53 40.20 10.81
CA GLY A 470 33.12 39.83 10.84
C GLY A 470 32.88 38.42 10.29
N PRO A 471 31.73 37.82 10.60
CA PRO A 471 31.40 36.46 10.22
C PRO A 471 30.96 36.34 8.75
N LEU A 472 31.31 35.20 8.14
CA LEU A 472 30.65 34.65 6.95
C LEU A 472 29.68 33.57 7.43
N PHE A 473 28.39 33.74 7.24
CA PHE A 473 27.36 32.80 7.70
C PHE A 473 26.85 31.90 6.59
N THR A 474 26.46 30.69 6.95
CA THR A 474 25.57 29.83 6.17
C THR A 474 24.10 30.25 6.35
N LEU A 475 23.19 29.76 5.51
CA LEU A 475 21.76 30.12 5.54
C LEU A 475 21.06 29.77 6.88
N ASP A 476 21.50 28.70 7.54
CA ASP A 476 21.03 28.27 8.86
C ASP A 476 21.59 29.11 10.02
N GLY A 477 22.50 30.06 9.72
CA GLY A 477 23.02 31.05 10.67
C GLY A 477 24.29 30.64 11.40
N HIS A 478 24.97 29.58 10.98
CA HIS A 478 26.24 29.16 11.54
C HIS A 478 27.41 29.90 10.90
N ILE A 479 28.49 30.13 11.66
CA ILE A 479 29.71 30.78 11.15
C ILE A 479 30.44 29.79 10.22
N ALA A 480 30.43 30.04 8.92
CA ALA A 480 31.22 29.33 7.90
C ALA A 480 32.70 29.75 7.90
N GLY A 481 32.99 30.98 8.33
CA GLY A 481 34.34 31.52 8.45
C GLY A 481 34.37 32.96 8.94
N ILE A 482 35.57 33.53 9.05
CA ILE A 482 35.79 34.93 9.44
C ILE A 482 36.36 35.71 8.26
N ASN A 483 35.64 36.72 7.79
CA ASN A 483 35.99 37.50 6.60
C ASN A 483 37.32 38.24 6.82
N THR A 484 38.17 38.27 5.79
CA THR A 484 39.42 39.05 5.81
C THR A 484 39.63 39.79 4.48
N LEU A 485 40.17 41.01 4.57
CA LEU A 485 40.53 41.86 3.43
C LEU A 485 41.99 41.71 3.01
N LYS A 486 42.84 41.12 3.85
CA LYS A 486 44.31 41.14 3.67
C LYS A 486 44.75 40.40 2.39
N THR A 487 43.88 39.54 1.86
CA THR A 487 44.09 38.73 0.65
C THR A 487 43.58 39.33 -0.65
N MET A 488 42.82 40.44 -0.62
CA MET A 488 42.17 41.04 -1.79
C MET A 488 43.02 42.14 -2.41
N ARG A 489 44.25 41.82 -2.77
CA ARG A 489 45.10 42.68 -3.61
C ARG A 489 45.59 41.86 -4.78
N ASP A 490 45.46 42.39 -5.99
CA ASP A 490 46.11 41.79 -7.16
C ASP A 490 47.63 42.02 -7.14
N SER A 491 48.33 41.52 -8.15
CA SER A 491 49.77 41.70 -8.31
C SER A 491 50.21 43.16 -8.48
N GLN A 492 49.27 44.09 -8.63
CA GLN A 492 49.48 45.52 -8.80
C GLN A 492 49.08 46.31 -7.52
N GLY A 493 48.48 45.64 -6.53
CA GLY A 493 48.09 46.21 -5.23
C GLY A 493 46.64 46.69 -5.16
N ASP A 494 45.87 46.53 -6.24
CA ASP A 494 44.50 47.00 -6.36
C ASP A 494 43.51 45.99 -5.77
N ALA A 495 42.42 46.50 -5.19
CA ALA A 495 41.35 45.66 -4.65
C ALA A 495 40.61 44.97 -5.80
N THR A 496 40.61 43.64 -5.82
CA THR A 496 39.88 42.87 -6.85
C THR A 496 38.41 42.75 -6.47
N GLU A 497 37.52 43.37 -7.25
CA GLU A 497 36.08 43.25 -7.07
C GLU A 497 35.62 41.80 -7.30
N GLY A 498 34.67 41.31 -6.49
CA GLY A 498 34.04 40.00 -6.63
C GLY A 498 34.85 38.79 -6.12
N LEU A 499 35.97 39.01 -5.40
CA LEU A 499 36.78 37.93 -4.82
C LEU A 499 36.92 38.08 -3.29
N GLY A 500 35.87 37.77 -2.53
CA GLY A 500 35.91 37.73 -1.06
C GLY A 500 36.63 36.49 -0.51
N PHE A 501 37.23 36.63 0.67
CA PHE A 501 37.92 35.54 1.37
C PHE A 501 37.58 35.52 2.86
N ALA A 502 37.41 34.31 3.40
CA ALA A 502 37.19 34.09 4.82
C ALA A 502 38.09 32.95 5.34
N VAL A 503 38.60 33.09 6.57
CA VAL A 503 39.30 32.02 7.29
C VAL A 503 38.25 30.94 7.63
N PRO A 504 38.43 29.67 7.21
CA PRO A 504 37.41 28.63 7.39
C PRO A 504 37.09 28.36 8.86
N ALA A 505 35.82 28.12 9.19
CA ALA A 505 35.35 27.87 10.55
C ALA A 505 36.15 26.81 11.31
N ASN A 506 36.52 25.70 10.67
CA ASN A 506 37.27 24.64 11.34
C ASN A 506 38.70 25.09 11.68
N THR A 507 39.30 25.95 10.87
CA THR A 507 40.58 26.62 11.19
C THR A 507 40.41 27.55 12.39
N VAL A 508 39.35 28.37 12.38
CA VAL A 508 39.04 29.31 13.48
C VAL A 508 38.84 28.56 14.79
N LEU A 509 38.01 27.50 14.80
CA LEU A 509 37.76 26.65 15.96
C LEU A 509 39.04 26.08 16.57
N ARG A 510 40.01 25.66 15.76
CA ARG A 510 41.31 25.20 16.24
C ARG A 510 42.08 26.35 16.89
N VAL A 511 42.19 27.48 16.20
CA VAL A 511 42.94 28.65 16.66
C VAL A 511 42.36 29.19 17.97
N VAL A 512 41.04 29.39 18.07
CA VAL A 512 40.42 29.92 19.29
C VAL A 512 40.62 28.99 20.48
N ARG A 513 40.58 27.66 20.27
CA ARG A 513 40.87 26.68 21.33
C ARG A 513 42.31 26.77 21.83
N ASP A 514 43.27 26.90 20.92
CA ASP A 514 44.69 27.04 21.30
C ASP A 514 44.91 28.37 22.04
N LEU A 515 44.37 29.48 21.53
CA LEU A 515 44.47 30.79 22.17
C LEU A 515 43.83 30.81 23.56
N GLU A 516 42.65 30.20 23.73
CA GLU A 516 42.00 30.08 25.04
C GLU A 516 42.79 29.19 26.01
N SER A 517 43.45 28.13 25.52
CA SER A 517 44.13 27.15 26.37
C SER A 517 45.58 27.51 26.70
N PHE A 518 46.28 28.15 25.76
CA PHE A 518 47.73 28.36 25.80
C PHE A 518 48.13 29.82 25.63
N GLY A 519 47.22 30.71 25.20
CA GLY A 519 47.53 32.10 24.84
C GLY A 519 48.21 32.28 23.48
N GLU A 520 48.56 31.17 22.82
CA GLU A 520 49.30 31.11 21.55
C GLU A 520 48.78 29.95 20.69
N VAL A 521 48.99 30.01 19.37
CA VAL A 521 48.61 28.92 18.45
C VAL A 521 49.75 27.92 18.34
N ARG A 522 49.43 26.61 18.44
CA ARG A 522 50.42 25.54 18.30
C ARG A 522 50.12 24.71 17.06
N ARG A 523 50.87 24.91 15.98
CA ARG A 523 50.57 24.24 14.70
C ARG A 523 51.11 22.81 14.66
N PRO A 524 50.33 21.86 14.14
CA PRO A 524 50.81 20.50 13.87
C PRO A 524 51.89 20.52 12.79
N PHE A 525 52.91 19.70 12.97
CA PHE A 525 54.06 19.63 12.07
C PHE A 525 54.43 18.19 11.71
N LEU A 526 54.35 17.90 10.41
CA LEU A 526 54.82 16.62 9.85
C LEU A 526 56.34 16.63 9.62
N GLY A 527 56.91 17.75 9.15
CA GLY A 527 58.35 17.91 8.92
C GLY A 527 58.87 17.32 7.61
N ILE A 528 58.13 17.52 6.52
CA ILE A 528 58.62 17.22 5.16
C ILE A 528 59.20 18.48 4.49
N LEU A 529 60.17 18.27 3.62
CA LEU A 529 60.54 19.18 2.55
C LEU A 529 59.89 18.66 1.28
N ALA A 530 59.21 19.53 0.52
CA ALA A 530 58.52 19.13 -0.70
C ALA A 530 58.53 20.25 -1.73
N ASN A 531 58.44 19.88 -3.01
CA ASN A 531 58.22 20.82 -4.09
C ASN A 531 56.71 20.85 -4.44
N PRO A 532 56.02 22.00 -4.35
CA PRO A 532 54.59 22.09 -4.65
C PRO A 532 54.26 21.94 -6.15
N VAL A 533 55.26 21.83 -7.04
CA VAL A 533 55.08 21.73 -8.49
C VAL A 533 54.75 20.30 -8.93
N TYR A 534 53.62 20.13 -9.65
CA TYR A 534 53.22 18.87 -10.29
C TYR A 534 54.31 18.33 -11.24
N GLY A 535 54.46 17.01 -11.30
CA GLY A 535 55.47 16.37 -12.15
C GLY A 535 56.85 16.24 -11.52
N THR A 536 57.08 16.88 -10.36
CA THR A 536 58.28 16.59 -9.56
C THR A 536 58.22 15.12 -9.14
N CYS A 537 59.27 14.34 -9.44
CA CYS A 537 59.36 12.89 -9.22
C CYS A 537 58.53 12.02 -10.19
N GLY A 538 58.12 12.57 -11.34
CA GLY A 538 57.59 11.80 -12.46
C GLY A 538 56.11 11.37 -12.33
N GLN A 539 55.38 11.87 -11.33
CA GLN A 539 53.94 11.63 -11.17
C GLN A 539 53.12 12.92 -11.34
N THR A 540 51.88 12.75 -11.81
CA THR A 540 50.93 13.86 -12.04
C THR A 540 50.08 14.21 -10.81
N PHE A 541 50.21 13.45 -9.73
CA PHE A 541 49.47 13.64 -8.48
C PHE A 541 50.32 13.22 -7.26
N GLY A 542 49.88 13.64 -6.08
CA GLY A 542 50.55 13.42 -4.80
C GLY A 542 51.54 14.54 -4.47
N VAL A 543 52.26 14.38 -3.36
CA VAL A 543 53.28 15.32 -2.90
C VAL A 543 54.63 14.64 -2.91
N CYS A 544 55.54 15.10 -3.78
CA CYS A 544 56.90 14.56 -3.77
C CYS A 544 57.71 15.13 -2.59
N VAL A 545 58.22 14.23 -1.77
CA VAL A 545 59.12 14.49 -0.67
C VAL A 545 60.54 14.70 -1.23
N THR A 546 61.13 15.86 -0.96
CA THR A 546 62.53 16.16 -1.29
C THR A 546 63.46 16.01 -0.09
N GLY A 547 62.91 15.78 1.10
CA GLY A 547 63.66 15.51 2.31
C GLY A 547 62.75 15.53 3.55
N THR A 548 63.31 15.21 4.70
CA THR A 548 62.62 15.27 5.99
C THR A 548 63.45 16.08 6.99
N THR A 549 62.77 16.72 7.93
CA THR A 549 63.43 17.41 9.04
C THR A 549 63.86 16.36 10.08
N PRO A 550 65.12 16.36 10.56
CA PRO A 550 65.57 15.43 11.59
C PRO A 550 64.72 15.53 12.87
N GLY A 551 64.36 14.39 13.45
CA GLY A 551 63.50 14.28 14.63
C GLY A 551 62.01 14.55 14.38
N SER A 552 61.60 14.74 13.13
CA SER A 552 60.20 15.01 12.78
C SER A 552 59.35 13.74 12.66
N ALA A 553 58.03 13.94 12.64
CA ALA A 553 57.07 12.86 12.37
C ALA A 553 57.30 12.21 10.99
N ALA A 554 57.73 12.97 9.98
CA ALA A 554 58.06 12.45 8.66
C ALA A 554 59.25 11.50 8.67
N GLU A 555 60.32 11.83 9.42
CA GLU A 555 61.47 10.94 9.59
C GLU A 555 61.07 9.67 10.35
N ALA A 556 60.30 9.82 11.43
CA ALA A 556 59.77 8.68 12.19
C ALA A 556 58.84 7.79 11.34
N ALA A 557 58.13 8.37 10.37
CA ALA A 557 57.27 7.67 9.43
C ALA A 557 58.08 6.91 8.37
N GLY A 558 59.40 7.12 8.33
CA GLY A 558 60.31 6.52 7.38
C GLY A 558 60.23 7.12 5.99
N LEU A 559 59.69 8.34 5.84
CA LEU A 559 59.67 9.06 4.57
C LEU A 559 61.10 9.44 4.14
N ARG A 560 61.34 9.39 2.83
CA ARG A 560 62.62 9.62 2.19
C ARG A 560 62.44 10.49 0.95
N GLU A 561 63.55 11.04 0.48
CA GLU A 561 63.60 11.75 -0.80
C GLU A 561 63.08 10.85 -1.94
N ASN A 562 62.26 11.44 -2.82
CA ASN A 562 61.53 10.81 -3.92
C ASN A 562 60.30 9.96 -3.55
N ASP A 563 59.93 9.88 -2.27
CA ASP A 563 58.61 9.34 -1.91
C ASP A 563 57.50 10.28 -2.37
N ILE A 564 56.35 9.70 -2.71
CA ILE A 564 55.20 10.48 -3.19
C ILE A 564 54.03 10.22 -2.24
N ILE A 565 53.71 11.20 -1.40
CA ILE A 565 52.60 11.08 -0.45
C ILE A 565 51.28 11.13 -1.23
N THR A 566 50.45 10.10 -1.04
CA THR A 566 49.16 9.91 -1.71
C THR A 566 47.99 9.80 -0.75
N GLY A 567 48.24 9.66 0.55
CA GLY A 567 47.16 9.61 1.53
C GLY A 567 47.61 9.95 2.94
N TYR A 568 46.65 10.42 3.73
CA TYR A 568 46.83 10.80 5.13
C TYR A 568 45.68 10.25 5.97
N LYS A 569 45.98 9.69 7.14
CA LYS A 569 44.98 9.10 8.03
C LYS A 569 45.30 9.49 9.47
N THR A 570 44.31 9.98 10.20
CA THR A 570 44.42 10.12 11.67
C THR A 570 43.93 8.84 12.36
N GLN A 571 44.29 8.64 13.63
CA GLN A 571 43.85 7.45 14.39
C GLN A 571 42.32 7.27 14.46
N ASN A 572 41.55 8.35 14.28
CA ASN A 572 40.08 8.33 14.32
C ASN A 572 39.43 8.04 12.95
N GLN A 573 40.22 7.68 11.93
CA GLN A 573 39.73 7.41 10.57
C GLN A 573 40.02 5.97 10.17
N ASP A 574 39.02 5.31 9.59
CA ASP A 574 39.16 3.93 9.06
C ASP A 574 39.90 3.89 7.72
N THR A 575 39.87 4.99 6.96
CA THR A 575 40.41 5.08 5.60
C THR A 575 41.34 6.29 5.43
N PHE A 576 42.27 6.20 4.50
CA PHE A 576 43.13 7.33 4.14
C PHE A 576 42.33 8.39 3.37
N VAL A 577 42.48 9.66 3.78
CA VAL A 577 42.10 10.80 2.97
C VAL A 577 43.08 10.88 1.80
N PRO A 578 42.61 10.84 0.54
CA PRO A 578 43.50 10.92 -0.61
C PRO A 578 44.14 12.30 -0.72
N VAL A 579 45.43 12.30 -1.04
CA VAL A 579 46.25 13.49 -1.21
C VAL A 579 46.74 13.54 -2.66
N PHE A 580 46.22 14.50 -3.42
CA PHE A 580 46.58 14.69 -4.83
C PHE A 580 47.57 15.83 -5.05
N ASN A 581 47.74 16.73 -4.08
CA ASN A 581 48.66 17.86 -4.18
C ASN A 581 49.06 18.40 -2.81
N PHE A 582 50.00 19.36 -2.82
CA PHE A 582 50.59 19.94 -1.61
C PHE A 582 49.55 20.67 -0.74
N ASP A 583 48.60 21.35 -1.38
CA ASP A 583 47.53 22.09 -0.72
C ASP A 583 46.62 21.16 0.10
N GLN A 584 46.25 20.00 -0.45
CA GLN A 584 45.47 18.99 0.26
C GLN A 584 46.26 18.35 1.40
N LEU A 585 47.55 18.05 1.21
CA LEU A 585 48.40 17.53 2.28
C LEU A 585 48.50 18.53 3.43
N ARG A 586 48.70 19.80 3.09
CA ARG A 586 48.75 20.88 4.05
C ARG A 586 47.44 21.00 4.82
N GLU A 587 46.31 20.93 4.12
CA GLU A 587 44.98 20.98 4.72
C GLU A 587 44.80 19.86 5.76
N VAL A 588 45.03 18.60 5.40
CA VAL A 588 44.85 17.47 6.34
C VAL A 588 45.79 17.54 7.55
N ILE A 589 47.01 18.05 7.39
CA ILE A 589 47.94 18.29 8.50
C ILE A 589 47.40 19.40 9.41
N LEU A 590 46.99 20.54 8.85
CA LEU A 590 46.47 21.68 9.63
C LEU A 590 45.14 21.39 10.34
N ASN A 591 44.42 20.37 9.89
CA ASN A 591 43.19 19.88 10.51
C ASN A 591 43.47 18.94 11.69
N SER A 592 44.72 18.48 11.85
CA SER A 592 45.16 17.68 12.97
C SER A 592 45.60 18.58 14.14
N ARG A 593 45.94 17.96 15.27
CA ARG A 593 46.50 18.65 16.45
C ARG A 593 47.93 18.20 16.69
N VAL A 594 48.66 19.06 17.39
CA VAL A 594 49.94 18.66 17.99
C VAL A 594 49.68 17.47 18.92
N GLY A 595 50.45 16.41 18.75
CA GLY A 595 50.29 15.18 19.51
C GLY A 595 49.33 14.15 18.88
N ASP A 596 48.64 14.48 17.79
CA ASP A 596 47.80 13.50 17.09
C ASP A 596 48.66 12.38 16.49
N VAL A 597 48.14 11.16 16.56
CA VAL A 597 48.72 9.97 15.93
C VAL A 597 48.19 9.84 14.51
N VAL A 598 49.10 9.76 13.54
CA VAL A 598 48.80 9.80 12.11
C VAL A 598 49.57 8.73 11.35
N GLN A 599 49.04 8.34 10.20
CA GLN A 599 49.65 7.40 9.27
C GLN A 599 49.68 8.03 7.87
N ILE A 600 50.77 7.83 7.15
CA ILE A 600 51.00 8.39 5.82
C ILE A 600 51.05 7.25 4.80
N GLN A 601 50.24 7.36 3.75
CA GLN A 601 50.35 6.49 2.58
C GLN A 601 51.21 7.20 1.53
N PHE A 602 52.20 6.50 1.01
CA PHE A 602 53.11 7.03 0.00
C PHE A 602 53.56 5.97 -1.00
N ILE A 603 54.02 6.40 -2.16
CA ILE A 603 54.60 5.55 -3.20
C ILE A 603 56.12 5.64 -3.12
N ARG A 604 56.79 4.49 -3.11
CA ARG A 604 58.25 4.35 -3.25
C ARG A 604 58.56 3.23 -4.22
N ASP A 605 59.41 3.51 -5.21
CA ASP A 605 59.82 2.53 -6.24
C ASP A 605 58.63 1.85 -6.97
N GLY A 606 57.49 2.55 -7.06
CA GLY A 606 56.26 2.07 -7.69
C GLY A 606 55.33 1.25 -6.78
N GLU A 607 55.72 1.00 -5.53
CA GLU A 607 54.91 0.31 -4.54
C GLU A 607 54.23 1.28 -3.57
N THR A 608 52.97 1.01 -3.23
CA THR A 608 52.25 1.75 -2.19
C THR A 608 52.64 1.23 -0.81
N ILE A 609 53.13 2.11 0.05
CA ILE A 609 53.56 1.84 1.41
C ILE A 609 52.71 2.66 2.38
N GLU A 610 52.35 2.05 3.50
CA GLU A 610 51.77 2.74 4.65
C GLU A 610 52.84 2.86 5.74
N SER A 611 53.06 4.07 6.25
CA SER A 611 54.01 4.31 7.34
C SER A 611 53.57 3.59 8.63
N PRO A 612 54.45 3.40 9.62
CA PRO A 612 53.99 3.21 11.00
C PRO A 612 53.17 4.43 11.46
N GLU A 613 52.41 4.25 12.53
CA GLU A 613 51.77 5.36 13.24
C GLU A 613 52.84 6.28 13.86
N VAL A 614 52.71 7.58 13.63
CA VAL A 614 53.64 8.61 14.13
C VAL A 614 52.89 9.75 14.80
N VAL A 615 53.54 10.41 15.74
CA VAL A 615 52.96 11.54 16.49
C VAL A 615 53.37 12.85 15.83
N LEU A 616 52.40 13.72 15.52
CA LEU A 616 52.69 15.06 15.00
C LEU A 616 53.35 15.95 16.05
N GLY A 617 54.40 16.66 15.64
CA GLY A 617 55.10 17.64 16.48
C GLY A 617 54.48 19.03 16.43
N VAL A 618 55.09 19.96 17.18
CA VAL A 618 54.83 21.41 17.06
C VAL A 618 55.67 21.97 15.92
N HIS A 619 55.11 22.91 15.15
CA HIS A 619 55.86 23.64 14.12
C HIS A 619 57.03 24.41 14.77
N PRO A 620 58.26 24.40 14.19
CA PRO A 620 59.42 25.05 14.82
C PRO A 620 59.25 26.54 15.12
N ASP A 621 58.42 27.24 14.34
CA ASP A 621 58.10 28.67 14.55
C ASP A 621 57.19 28.91 15.78
N ASP A 622 56.56 27.85 16.32
CA ASP A 622 55.63 27.86 17.46
C ASP A 622 56.18 27.08 18.68
N ALA A 623 57.45 26.66 18.65
CA ALA A 623 58.07 25.70 19.58
C ALA A 623 58.88 26.32 20.74
#